data_AF-A0A8J5ECM0-F1
#
_entry.id   AF-A0A8J5ECM0-F1
#
_cell.length_a   1.000
_cell.length_b   1.000
_cell.length_c   1.000
_cell.angle_alpha   90.00
_cell.angle_beta   90.00
_cell.angle_gamma   90.00
#
_symmetry.space_group_name_H-M   'P 1'
#
loop_
_entity.id
_entity.type
_entity.pdbx_description
1 polymer ?
#
loop_
_entity_poly.entity_id
_entity_poly.type
_entity_poly.pdbx_seq_one_letter_code
_entity_poly.pdbx_strand_id
1 'polypeptide(L)'
;MKREELQKLYNALDKKGGRAIIVATQMAQDYTSLPPGIKYVIDSGLQMSPEGKQIWATKLDCEIRANRVSASGAKVYRMFSEETFESLLDMPPAQVSVDKLDCVVFYWLSLGVQNILTLDTPTKYPQRLVASALTSLHNVGLISKDGQLTKVAQSVSALSICFPFIPARYISAIAHSFGEPGQSAILSIIAMELAGGLNEALYTPKQYAKHEEAQNIHALFEVEEGPYITLLNIYESSCTPKLKPTRWFAEHFINYQMVSTAHNIRRELSSVIGGIRTTNADNSEQLDSCQEILKRYVEE
;
A
#
# COMPACT_ATOMS: atom_id res chain seq x y z
N MET A 1 -5.67 4.20 -13.18
CA MET A 1 -5.82 3.81 -14.61
C MET A 1 -4.45 3.41 -15.12
N LYS A 2 -4.30 2.25 -15.76
CA LYS A 2 -2.97 1.78 -16.21
C LYS A 2 -2.50 2.64 -17.39
N ARG A 3 -1.19 2.81 -17.56
CA ARG A 3 -0.58 3.56 -18.68
C ARG A 3 -1.05 3.05 -20.04
N GLU A 4 -1.24 1.74 -20.17
CA GLU A 4 -1.75 1.10 -21.39
C GLU A 4 -3.20 1.46 -21.72
N GLU A 5 -4.05 1.62 -20.70
CA GLU A 5 -5.44 2.06 -20.85
C GLU A 5 -5.50 3.53 -21.27
N LEU A 6 -4.64 4.36 -20.65
CA LEU A 6 -4.42 5.75 -21.05
C LEU A 6 -4.02 5.83 -22.54
N GLN A 7 -3.02 5.02 -22.94
CA GLN A 7 -2.51 5.00 -24.31
C GLN A 7 -3.56 4.53 -25.33
N LYS A 8 -4.36 3.52 -24.99
CA LYS A 8 -5.48 3.06 -25.84
C LYS A 8 -6.53 4.15 -26.01
N LEU A 9 -6.85 4.89 -24.95
CA LEU A 9 -7.78 6.02 -25.02
C LEU A 9 -7.23 7.12 -25.95
N TYR A 10 -5.95 7.45 -25.85
CA TYR A 10 -5.30 8.45 -26.70
C TYR A 10 -5.28 8.05 -28.17
N ASN A 11 -4.88 6.81 -28.47
CA ASN A 11 -4.85 6.31 -29.84
C ASN A 11 -6.25 6.32 -30.50
N ALA A 12 -7.31 6.20 -29.71
CA ALA A 12 -8.68 6.30 -30.19
C ALA A 12 -9.12 7.76 -30.44
N LEU A 13 -8.62 8.72 -29.66
CA LEU A 13 -8.90 10.15 -29.81
C LEU A 13 -8.19 10.75 -31.03
N ASP A 14 -6.95 10.35 -31.28
CA ASP A 14 -6.15 10.83 -32.41
C ASP A 14 -6.78 10.46 -33.76
N LYS A 15 -7.40 9.27 -33.84
CA LYS A 15 -8.07 8.79 -35.06
C LYS A 15 -9.39 9.50 -35.41
N LYS A 16 -10.07 10.07 -34.43
CA LYS A 16 -11.42 10.64 -34.64
C LYS A 16 -11.43 12.15 -34.89
N GLY A 17 -10.31 12.84 -34.64
CA GLY A 17 -10.25 14.29 -34.60
C GLY A 17 -11.06 14.83 -33.41
N GLY A 18 -10.46 15.71 -32.60
CA GLY A 18 -11.15 16.29 -31.46
C GLY A 18 -10.21 16.75 -30.35
N ARG A 19 -10.78 17.23 -29.24
CA ARG A 19 -10.07 17.59 -28.02
C ARG A 19 -10.28 16.52 -26.96
N ALA A 20 -9.19 15.99 -26.43
CA ALA A 20 -9.22 15.13 -25.24
C ALA A 20 -9.31 15.98 -23.98
N ILE A 21 -10.15 15.60 -23.03
CA ILE A 21 -10.20 16.20 -21.70
C ILE A 21 -9.80 15.11 -20.70
N ILE A 22 -8.78 15.40 -19.89
CA ILE A 22 -8.31 14.50 -18.84
C ILE A 22 -8.68 15.15 -17.51
N VAL A 23 -9.50 14.46 -16.72
CA VAL A 23 -9.78 14.85 -15.33
C VAL A 23 -8.87 14.01 -14.44
N ALA A 24 -8.05 14.67 -13.63
CA ALA A 24 -6.97 14.00 -12.91
C ALA A 24 -6.88 14.47 -11.45
N THR A 25 -6.34 13.58 -10.60
CA THR A 25 -6.03 13.86 -9.20
C THR A 25 -4.58 14.29 -9.05
N GLN A 26 -4.12 14.54 -7.81
CA GLN A 26 -2.73 14.85 -7.51
C GLN A 26 -1.73 13.82 -8.07
N MET A 27 -2.13 12.56 -8.25
CA MET A 27 -1.28 11.51 -8.86
C MET A 27 -0.83 11.83 -10.29
N ALA A 28 -1.50 12.77 -10.96
CA ALA A 28 -1.10 13.22 -12.29
C ALA A 28 -0.02 14.32 -12.28
N GLN A 29 0.44 14.75 -11.10
CA GLN A 29 1.60 15.64 -10.94
C GLN A 29 2.93 14.94 -11.25
N ASP A 30 2.98 13.61 -11.26
CA ASP A 30 4.17 12.86 -11.66
C ASP A 30 4.31 12.79 -13.19
N TYR A 31 5.50 13.09 -13.72
CA TYR A 31 5.71 13.32 -15.16
C TYR A 31 5.32 12.14 -16.05
N THR A 32 5.31 10.92 -15.52
CA THR A 32 4.96 9.69 -16.22
C THR A 32 3.46 9.43 -16.34
N SER A 33 2.64 10.16 -15.58
CA SER A 33 1.20 9.87 -15.43
C SER A 33 0.35 10.48 -16.55
N LEU A 34 0.88 11.42 -17.33
CA LEU A 34 0.16 12.15 -18.37
C LEU A 34 0.91 12.13 -19.71
N PRO A 35 0.20 12.15 -20.85
CA PRO A 35 0.80 12.19 -22.17
C PRO A 35 1.48 13.54 -22.44
N PRO A 36 2.46 13.58 -23.36
CA PRO A 36 3.03 14.84 -23.83
C PRO A 36 2.02 15.64 -24.66
N GLY A 37 2.26 16.95 -24.84
CA GLY A 37 1.48 17.79 -25.74
C GLY A 37 0.23 18.44 -25.14
N ILE A 38 0.15 18.56 -23.82
CA ILE A 38 -0.94 19.28 -23.15
C ILE A 38 -0.86 20.78 -23.53
N LYS A 39 -1.96 21.32 -24.05
CA LYS A 39 -2.08 22.74 -24.43
C LYS A 39 -2.80 23.59 -23.39
N TYR A 40 -3.65 22.98 -22.58
CA TYR A 40 -4.50 23.69 -21.62
C TYR A 40 -4.49 22.96 -20.28
N VAL A 41 -4.27 23.69 -19.21
CA VAL A 41 -4.43 23.22 -17.83
C VAL A 41 -5.49 24.07 -17.16
N ILE A 42 -6.43 23.43 -16.48
CA ILE A 42 -7.40 24.08 -15.60
C ILE A 42 -7.07 23.63 -14.19
N ASP A 43 -6.61 24.56 -13.35
CA ASP A 43 -6.15 24.29 -11.99
C ASP A 43 -7.17 24.83 -10.98
N SER A 44 -7.74 23.93 -10.19
CA SER A 44 -8.67 24.30 -9.11
C SER A 44 -7.97 24.94 -7.91
N GLY A 45 -6.65 24.74 -7.77
CA GLY A 45 -5.90 25.13 -6.57
C GLY A 45 -6.14 24.23 -5.36
N LEU A 46 -6.91 23.14 -5.53
CA LEU A 46 -7.23 22.20 -4.46
C LEU A 46 -6.50 20.86 -4.63
N GLN A 47 -6.33 20.15 -3.53
CA GLN A 47 -5.89 18.77 -3.46
C GLN A 47 -6.56 18.02 -2.31
N MET A 48 -6.46 16.69 -2.33
CA MET A 48 -7.01 15.86 -1.25
C MET A 48 -5.91 15.62 -0.21
N SER A 49 -6.19 15.91 1.06
CA SER A 49 -5.31 15.53 2.16
C SER A 49 -5.32 14.02 2.36
N PRO A 50 -4.32 13.44 3.05
CA PRO A 50 -4.32 12.03 3.42
C PRO A 50 -5.61 11.59 4.15
N GLU A 51 -6.24 12.51 4.90
CA GLU A 51 -7.50 12.29 5.62
C GLU A 51 -8.76 12.45 4.73
N GLY A 52 -8.59 12.57 3.42
CA GLY A 52 -9.71 12.69 2.49
C GLY A 52 -10.42 14.05 2.51
N LYS A 53 -9.76 15.10 3.00
CA LYS A 53 -10.31 16.47 3.02
C LYS A 53 -9.77 17.30 1.87
N GLN A 54 -10.60 18.14 1.27
CA GLN A 54 -10.13 19.12 0.29
C GLN A 54 -9.37 20.25 1.00
N ILE A 55 -8.13 20.45 0.60
CA ILE A 55 -7.23 21.50 1.11
C ILE A 55 -6.64 22.28 -0.06
N TRP A 56 -6.15 23.49 0.21
CA TRP A 56 -5.39 24.26 -0.78
C TRP A 56 -4.07 23.54 -1.13
N ALA A 57 -3.74 23.57 -2.42
CA ALA A 57 -2.44 23.15 -2.93
C ALA A 57 -1.37 24.20 -2.60
N THR A 58 -0.09 23.82 -2.69
CA THR A 58 1.02 24.77 -2.50
C THR A 58 1.33 25.53 -3.79
N LYS A 59 2.10 26.62 -3.72
CA LYS A 59 2.56 27.34 -4.92
C LYS A 59 3.35 26.39 -5.84
N LEU A 60 4.25 25.57 -5.27
CA LEU A 60 4.97 24.55 -6.01
C LEU A 60 4.01 23.59 -6.74
N ASP A 61 2.98 23.07 -6.06
CA ASP A 61 2.01 22.15 -6.68
C ASP A 61 1.33 22.81 -7.89
N CYS A 62 0.92 24.06 -7.75
CA CYS A 62 0.32 24.85 -8.82
C CYS A 62 1.30 25.12 -9.98
N GLU A 63 2.58 25.32 -9.68
CA GLU A 63 3.64 25.47 -10.68
C GLU A 63 3.92 24.16 -11.43
N ILE A 64 4.00 23.03 -10.73
CA ILE A 64 4.15 21.70 -11.35
C ILE A 64 2.99 21.43 -12.32
N ARG A 65 1.75 21.77 -11.91
CA ARG A 65 0.56 21.67 -12.76
C ARG A 65 0.66 22.60 -13.97
N ALA A 66 1.09 23.85 -13.78
CA ALA A 66 1.27 24.82 -14.85
C ALA A 66 2.34 24.35 -15.87
N ASN A 67 3.44 23.79 -15.39
CA ASN A 67 4.56 23.28 -16.19
C ASN A 67 4.22 22.03 -17.02
N ARG A 68 2.97 21.55 -16.97
CA ARG A 68 2.51 20.48 -17.87
C ARG A 68 2.22 20.94 -19.28
N VAL A 69 1.99 22.23 -19.47
CA VAL A 69 1.81 22.73 -20.82
C VAL A 69 3.15 22.77 -21.55
N SER A 70 3.21 22.21 -22.77
CA SER A 70 4.48 22.03 -23.50
C SER A 70 4.44 22.57 -24.93
N ALA A 71 3.48 23.44 -25.24
CA ALA A 71 3.22 23.90 -26.61
C ALA A 71 3.14 25.43 -26.71
N SER A 72 3.58 25.97 -27.85
CA SER A 72 3.39 27.38 -28.18
C SER A 72 1.91 27.77 -28.14
N GLY A 73 1.60 28.87 -27.46
CA GLY A 73 0.23 29.36 -27.25
C GLY A 73 -0.59 28.59 -26.20
N ALA A 74 0.05 27.75 -25.40
CA ALA A 74 -0.61 27.06 -24.29
C ALA A 74 -1.06 28.03 -23.19
N LYS A 75 -2.10 27.63 -22.45
CA LYS A 75 -2.68 28.46 -21.37
C LYS A 75 -2.94 27.64 -20.12
N VAL A 76 -2.74 28.27 -18.98
CA VAL A 76 -3.08 27.75 -17.65
C VAL A 76 -4.18 28.64 -17.07
N TYR A 77 -5.29 28.03 -16.70
CA TYR A 77 -6.44 28.70 -16.10
C TYR A 77 -6.51 28.31 -14.63
N ARG A 78 -6.16 29.25 -13.74
CA ARG A 78 -6.30 29.07 -12.29
C ARG A 78 -7.68 29.56 -11.86
N MET A 79 -8.42 28.73 -11.12
CA MET A 79 -9.79 29.02 -10.68
C MET A 79 -9.85 29.81 -9.36
N PHE A 80 -8.75 30.50 -9.01
CA PHE A 80 -8.56 31.25 -7.77
C PHE A 80 -7.83 32.56 -8.08
N SER A 81 -7.96 33.57 -7.21
CA SER A 81 -7.37 34.88 -7.43
C SER A 81 -5.85 34.87 -7.24
N GLU A 82 -5.18 35.89 -7.77
CA GLU A 82 -3.76 36.12 -7.52
C GLU A 82 -3.46 36.34 -6.03
N GLU A 83 -4.34 37.03 -5.31
CA GLU A 83 -4.26 37.19 -3.86
C GLU A 83 -4.31 35.83 -3.14
N THR A 84 -5.22 34.94 -3.55
CA THR A 84 -5.26 33.58 -3.00
C THR A 84 -3.96 32.84 -3.32
N PHE A 85 -3.45 32.92 -4.56
CA PHE A 85 -2.18 32.29 -4.94
C PHE A 85 -1.02 32.75 -4.05
N GLU A 86 -0.92 34.06 -3.80
CA GLU A 86 0.15 34.62 -2.97
C GLU A 86 0.04 34.21 -1.50
N SER A 87 -1.18 33.94 -1.02
CA SER A 87 -1.44 33.44 0.33
C SER A 87 -1.13 31.95 0.52
N LEU A 88 -0.90 31.18 -0.56
CA LEU A 88 -0.57 29.75 -0.47
C LEU A 88 0.81 29.54 0.13
N LEU A 89 1.00 28.38 0.77
CA LEU A 89 2.33 27.92 1.17
C LEU A 89 3.22 27.72 -0.07
N ASP A 90 4.48 28.16 -0.02
CA ASP A 90 5.39 28.02 -1.16
C ASP A 90 5.64 26.54 -1.52
N MET A 91 5.86 25.73 -0.50
CA MET A 91 6.17 24.29 -0.59
C MET A 91 5.33 23.52 0.43
N PRO A 92 4.97 22.25 0.15
CA PRO A 92 4.35 21.42 1.17
C PRO A 92 5.32 21.30 2.35
N PRO A 93 4.83 21.35 3.60
CA PRO A 93 5.69 21.05 4.74
C PRO A 93 6.28 19.66 4.54
N ALA A 94 7.54 19.46 4.94
CA ALA A 94 8.15 18.13 4.92
C ALA A 94 7.33 17.20 5.82
N GLN A 95 6.41 16.46 5.21
CA GLN A 95 5.63 15.46 5.90
C GLN A 95 6.55 14.27 6.09
N VAL A 96 7.20 14.25 7.25
CA VAL A 96 7.50 12.96 7.87
C VAL A 96 6.14 12.31 8.08
N SER A 97 5.79 11.31 7.27
CA SER A 97 4.60 10.49 7.55
C SER A 97 4.83 9.81 8.90
N VAL A 98 4.20 10.37 9.93
CA VAL A 98 4.35 9.96 11.33
C VAL A 98 3.82 8.53 11.52
N ASP A 99 2.83 8.17 10.71
CA ASP A 99 2.02 6.96 10.87
C ASP A 99 2.78 5.65 10.60
N LYS A 100 4.01 5.73 10.05
CA LYS A 100 4.86 4.56 9.75
C LYS A 100 6.32 4.74 10.14
N LEU A 101 6.57 5.59 11.15
CA LEU A 101 7.95 5.85 11.59
C LEU A 101 8.62 4.60 12.18
N ASP A 102 7.86 3.68 12.76
CA ASP A 102 8.30 2.37 13.22
C ASP A 102 9.04 1.57 12.12
N CYS A 103 8.50 1.54 10.90
CA CYS A 103 9.07 0.83 9.76
C CYS A 103 10.42 1.43 9.36
N VAL A 104 10.50 2.76 9.33
CA VAL A 104 11.71 3.51 8.97
C VAL A 104 12.79 3.38 10.05
N VAL A 105 12.39 3.46 11.32
CA VAL A 105 13.28 3.23 12.47
C VAL A 105 13.83 1.81 12.44
N PHE A 106 13.00 0.80 12.18
CA PHE A 106 13.43 -0.58 12.05
C PHE A 106 14.40 -0.78 10.88
N TYR A 107 14.15 -0.12 9.74
CA TYR A 107 15.06 -0.10 8.60
C TYR A 107 16.44 0.44 8.98
N TRP A 108 16.50 1.60 9.65
CA TRP A 108 17.78 2.16 10.09
C TRP A 108 18.51 1.29 11.10
N LEU A 109 17.79 0.69 12.05
CA LEU A 109 18.37 -0.28 13.00
C LEU A 109 18.91 -1.51 12.26
N SER A 110 18.22 -1.98 11.23
CA SER A 110 18.65 -3.09 10.36
C SER A 110 19.93 -2.78 9.57
N LEU A 111 20.18 -1.50 9.28
CA LEU A 111 21.44 -1.03 8.69
C LEU A 111 22.56 -0.80 9.73
N GLY A 112 22.29 -1.00 11.03
CA GLY A 112 23.25 -0.79 12.10
C GLY A 112 23.31 0.64 12.64
N VAL A 113 22.36 1.51 12.27
CA VAL A 113 22.29 2.87 12.82
C VAL A 113 21.65 2.86 14.20
N GLN A 114 22.44 3.03 15.25
CA GLN A 114 21.93 3.02 16.63
C GLN A 114 21.36 4.38 17.08
N ASN A 115 21.93 5.49 16.60
CA ASN A 115 21.51 6.83 17.03
C ASN A 115 20.79 7.59 15.90
N ILE A 116 19.48 7.40 15.86
CA ILE A 116 18.58 7.97 14.85
C ILE A 116 18.47 9.50 15.00
N LEU A 117 18.59 10.02 16.22
CA LEU A 117 18.47 11.47 16.48
C LEU A 117 19.65 12.26 15.89
N THR A 118 20.82 11.62 15.80
CA THR A 118 22.02 12.23 15.22
C THR A 118 22.13 12.09 13.71
N LEU A 119 21.27 11.28 13.07
CA LEU A 119 21.29 11.11 11.62
C LEU A 119 21.08 12.44 10.91
N ASP A 120 21.88 12.67 9.87
CA ASP A 120 21.72 13.83 9.00
C ASP A 120 20.59 13.59 7.99
N THR A 121 19.36 13.77 8.44
CA THR A 121 18.16 13.65 7.61
C THR A 121 17.74 15.02 7.08
N PRO A 122 17.13 15.10 5.87
CA PRO A 122 16.63 16.36 5.31
C PRO A 122 15.66 17.11 6.23
N THR A 123 14.97 16.37 7.10
CA THR A 123 14.12 16.91 8.16
C THR A 123 14.35 16.09 9.42
N LYS A 124 14.65 16.77 10.53
CA LYS A 124 14.88 16.11 11.82
C LYS A 124 13.56 15.59 12.38
N TYR A 125 13.57 14.36 12.87
CA TYR A 125 12.41 13.73 13.48
C TYR A 125 12.28 14.20 14.95
N PRO A 126 11.09 14.63 15.40
CA PRO A 126 10.86 14.94 16.81
C PRO A 126 11.22 13.76 17.72
N GLN A 127 11.96 14.01 18.80
CA GLN A 127 12.42 12.97 19.73
C GLN A 127 11.25 12.12 20.27
N ARG A 128 10.10 12.75 20.54
CA ARG A 128 8.88 12.06 20.98
C ARG A 128 8.40 11.01 19.97
N LEU A 129 8.47 11.30 18.68
CA LEU A 129 8.02 10.37 17.63
C LEU A 129 8.98 9.19 17.50
N VAL A 130 10.30 9.45 17.52
CA VAL A 130 11.32 8.40 17.51
C VAL A 130 11.18 7.49 18.74
N ALA A 131 10.96 8.06 19.92
CA ALA A 131 10.71 7.27 21.15
C ALA A 131 9.43 6.42 21.05
N SER A 132 8.36 6.98 20.48
CA SER A 132 7.11 6.23 20.23
C SER A 132 7.31 5.07 19.27
N ALA A 133 8.07 5.29 18.19
CA ALA A 133 8.40 4.26 17.21
C ALA A 133 9.24 3.13 17.84
N LEU A 134 10.27 3.47 18.62
CA LEU A 134 11.07 2.48 19.37
C LEU A 134 10.20 1.69 20.36
N THR A 135 9.28 2.36 21.06
CA THR A 135 8.35 1.68 21.98
C THR A 135 7.45 0.69 21.23
N SER A 136 6.91 1.08 20.07
CA SER A 136 6.12 0.20 19.21
C SER A 136 6.94 -1.02 18.75
N LEU A 137 8.17 -0.81 18.28
CA LEU A 137 9.08 -1.90 17.90
C LEU A 137 9.41 -2.86 19.05
N HIS A 138 9.53 -2.33 20.27
CA HIS A 138 9.76 -3.14 21.45
C HIS A 138 8.52 -3.98 21.79
N ASN A 139 7.32 -3.40 21.70
CA ASN A 139 6.06 -4.11 21.98
C ASN A 139 5.83 -5.27 21.01
N VAL A 140 6.15 -5.08 19.73
CA VAL A 140 6.09 -6.17 18.73
C VAL A 140 7.31 -7.11 18.80
N GLY A 141 8.22 -6.96 19.76
CA GLY A 141 9.35 -7.89 19.98
C GLY A 141 10.49 -7.80 18.95
N LEU A 142 10.55 -6.73 18.16
CA LEU A 142 11.61 -6.54 17.17
C LEU A 142 12.90 -5.96 17.78
N ILE A 143 12.79 -5.22 18.89
CA ILE A 143 13.94 -4.69 19.62
C ILE A 143 13.93 -5.12 21.08
N SER A 144 15.11 -5.22 21.68
CA SER A 144 15.30 -5.43 23.11
C SER A 144 15.07 -4.13 23.90
N LYS A 145 15.02 -4.24 25.23
CA LYS A 145 14.96 -3.08 26.15
C LYS A 145 16.13 -2.11 25.97
N ASP A 146 17.27 -2.61 25.49
CA ASP A 146 18.47 -1.82 25.23
C ASP A 146 18.49 -1.18 23.83
N GLY A 147 17.39 -1.31 23.07
CA GLY A 147 17.26 -0.73 21.73
C GLY A 147 18.00 -1.48 20.62
N GLN A 148 18.48 -2.70 20.89
CA GLN A 148 19.15 -3.54 19.90
C GLN A 148 18.15 -4.48 19.21
N LEU A 149 18.39 -4.82 17.95
CA LEU A 149 17.56 -5.81 17.25
C LEU A 149 17.59 -7.17 17.98
N THR A 150 16.43 -7.79 18.15
CA THR A 150 16.35 -9.17 18.67
C THR A 150 16.91 -10.16 17.65
N LYS A 151 17.26 -11.38 18.10
CA LYS A 151 17.72 -12.44 17.18
C LYS A 151 16.71 -12.74 16.07
N VAL A 152 15.43 -12.71 16.42
CA VAL A 152 14.29 -12.92 15.52
C VAL A 152 14.17 -11.75 14.53
N ALA A 153 14.32 -10.51 14.99
CA ALA A 153 14.38 -9.35 14.08
C ALA A 153 15.57 -9.38 13.13
N GLN A 154 16.74 -9.83 13.59
CA GLN A 154 17.92 -9.96 12.74
C GLN A 154 17.70 -10.94 11.59
N SER A 155 17.00 -12.06 11.82
CA SER A 155 16.70 -13.03 10.75
C SER A 155 15.73 -12.50 9.69
N VAL A 156 14.95 -11.46 10.00
CA VAL A 156 14.03 -10.80 9.06
C VAL A 156 14.46 -9.40 8.64
N SER A 157 15.61 -8.91 9.09
CA SER A 157 16.14 -7.57 8.76
C SER A 157 16.22 -7.34 7.25
N ALA A 158 16.53 -8.39 6.48
CA ALA A 158 16.54 -8.36 5.02
C ALA A 158 15.17 -7.99 4.41
N LEU A 159 14.05 -8.32 5.05
CA LEU A 159 12.72 -7.91 4.61
C LEU A 159 12.58 -6.39 4.64
N SER A 160 13.06 -5.74 5.69
CA SER A 160 13.01 -4.27 5.77
C SER A 160 13.94 -3.62 4.74
N ILE A 161 15.06 -4.26 4.40
CA ILE A 161 15.97 -3.75 3.36
C ILE A 161 15.35 -3.85 1.97
N CYS A 162 14.73 -4.98 1.64
CA CYS A 162 14.05 -5.18 0.36
C CYS A 162 12.70 -4.44 0.27
N PHE A 163 12.04 -4.24 1.40
CA PHE A 163 10.72 -3.64 1.52
C PHE A 163 10.65 -2.63 2.68
N PRO A 164 11.18 -1.41 2.49
CA PRO A 164 11.34 -0.41 3.56
C PRO A 164 10.05 0.14 4.15
N PHE A 165 8.88 -0.27 3.64
CA PHE A 165 7.57 0.24 4.05
C PHE A 165 6.62 -0.86 4.56
N ILE A 166 7.12 -2.07 4.86
CA ILE A 166 6.30 -3.09 5.53
C ILE A 166 6.05 -2.64 6.98
N PRO A 167 4.78 -2.58 7.44
CA PRO A 167 4.43 -2.34 8.84
C PRO A 167 5.22 -3.21 9.80
N ALA A 168 5.74 -2.64 10.90
CA ALA A 168 6.57 -3.37 11.84
C ALA A 168 5.84 -4.59 12.46
N ARG A 169 4.52 -4.46 12.68
CA ARG A 169 3.65 -5.57 13.09
C ARG A 169 3.69 -6.77 12.14
N TYR A 170 3.70 -6.53 10.83
CA TYR A 170 3.77 -7.60 9.83
C TYR A 170 5.18 -8.22 9.78
N ILE A 171 6.22 -7.39 9.91
CA ILE A 171 7.59 -7.89 10.06
C ILE A 171 7.69 -8.80 11.27
N SER A 172 7.13 -8.38 12.41
CA SER A 172 7.13 -9.18 13.64
C SER A 172 6.35 -10.49 13.49
N ALA A 173 5.14 -10.46 12.92
CA ALA A 173 4.36 -11.66 12.68
C ALA A 173 5.10 -12.66 11.78
N ILE A 174 5.75 -12.20 10.71
CA ILE A 174 6.60 -13.06 9.86
C ILE A 174 7.74 -13.64 10.68
N ALA A 175 8.42 -12.82 11.46
CA ALA A 175 9.59 -13.22 12.24
C ALA A 175 9.25 -14.28 13.29
N HIS A 176 8.12 -14.12 13.99
CA HIS A 176 7.65 -15.07 15.00
C HIS A 176 6.97 -16.30 14.42
N SER A 177 6.56 -16.27 13.15
CA SER A 177 6.03 -17.44 12.45
C SER A 177 7.11 -18.42 11.97
N PHE A 178 8.40 -18.08 12.06
CA PHE A 178 9.47 -18.95 11.58
C PHE A 178 9.53 -20.28 12.32
N GLY A 179 9.32 -21.37 11.59
CA GLY A 179 9.32 -22.73 12.15
C GLY A 179 8.01 -23.13 12.81
N GLU A 180 7.03 -22.23 12.86
CA GLU A 180 5.69 -22.52 13.33
C GLU A 180 4.81 -23.12 12.20
N PRO A 181 3.87 -24.00 12.51
CA PRO A 181 2.91 -24.53 11.54
C PRO A 181 2.17 -23.46 10.73
N GLY A 182 1.83 -22.34 11.37
CA GLY A 182 1.11 -21.22 10.75
C GLY A 182 1.93 -20.36 9.78
N GLN A 183 3.24 -20.62 9.57
CA GLN A 183 4.12 -19.75 8.75
C GLN A 183 3.56 -19.47 7.36
N SER A 184 3.07 -20.51 6.69
CA SER A 184 2.52 -20.39 5.34
C SER A 184 1.27 -19.51 5.33
N ALA A 185 0.36 -19.67 6.29
CA ALA A 185 -0.86 -18.89 6.39
C ALA A 185 -0.55 -17.40 6.65
N ILE A 186 0.32 -17.11 7.61
CA ILE A 186 0.75 -15.74 7.94
C ILE A 186 1.32 -15.01 6.72
N LEU A 187 2.17 -15.66 5.94
CA LEU A 187 2.74 -15.06 4.72
C LEU A 187 1.68 -14.76 3.66
N SER A 188 0.64 -15.59 3.54
CA SER A 188 -0.48 -15.36 2.61
C SER A 188 -1.30 -14.15 3.05
N ILE A 189 -1.64 -14.09 4.33
CA ILE A 189 -2.42 -13.00 4.92
C ILE A 189 -1.69 -11.68 4.76
N ILE A 190 -0.41 -11.62 5.13
CA ILE A 190 0.39 -10.38 5.02
C ILE A 190 0.56 -9.96 3.57
N ALA A 191 0.75 -10.90 2.64
CA ALA A 191 0.84 -10.56 1.23
C ALA A 191 -0.48 -9.98 0.67
N MET A 192 -1.63 -10.50 1.13
CA MET A 192 -2.94 -9.95 0.79
C MET A 192 -3.15 -8.56 1.42
N GLU A 193 -2.78 -8.37 2.68
CA GLU A 193 -2.82 -7.07 3.36
C GLU A 193 -1.98 -6.01 2.62
N LEU A 194 -0.73 -6.35 2.26
CA LEU A 194 0.16 -5.45 1.53
C LEU A 194 -0.33 -5.14 0.10
N ALA A 195 -1.11 -6.04 -0.52
CA ALA A 195 -1.69 -5.82 -1.84
C ALA A 195 -2.96 -4.93 -1.82
N GLY A 196 -3.58 -4.71 -0.65
CA GLY A 196 -4.76 -3.85 -0.51
C GLY A 196 -5.81 -4.31 0.52
N GLY A 197 -5.62 -5.48 1.15
CA GLY A 197 -6.53 -6.00 2.17
C GLY A 197 -7.93 -6.33 1.64
N LEU A 198 -8.90 -6.51 2.54
CA LEU A 198 -10.27 -6.94 2.17
C LEU A 198 -10.99 -5.97 1.24
N ASN A 199 -10.82 -4.67 1.48
CA ASN A 199 -11.50 -3.60 0.72
C ASN A 199 -11.18 -3.65 -0.78
N GLU A 200 -9.96 -4.08 -1.15
CA GLU A 200 -9.52 -4.18 -2.54
C GLU A 200 -9.62 -5.62 -3.08
N ALA A 201 -9.62 -6.62 -2.19
CA ALA A 201 -9.75 -8.03 -2.57
C ALA A 201 -11.14 -8.35 -3.12
N LEU A 202 -12.18 -7.78 -2.51
CA LEU A 202 -13.57 -7.94 -2.89
C LEU A 202 -14.05 -6.70 -3.64
N TYR A 203 -14.60 -6.85 -4.85
CA TYR A 203 -15.12 -5.72 -5.62
C TYR A 203 -16.65 -5.71 -5.63
N THR A 204 -17.25 -4.54 -5.42
CA THR A 204 -18.68 -4.34 -5.62
C THR A 204 -18.94 -3.87 -7.06
N PRO A 205 -19.78 -4.56 -7.85
CA PRO A 205 -20.13 -4.13 -9.21
C PRO A 205 -20.80 -2.76 -9.21
N LYS A 206 -20.62 -1.96 -10.27
CA LYS A 206 -21.35 -0.67 -10.41
C LYS A 206 -22.86 -0.84 -10.63
N GLN A 207 -23.29 -2.03 -11.04
CA GLN A 207 -24.68 -2.34 -11.36
C GLN A 207 -25.40 -2.72 -10.07
N TYR A 208 -26.33 -1.87 -9.61
CA TYR A 208 -27.03 -2.06 -8.33
C TYR A 208 -27.71 -3.44 -8.21
N ALA A 209 -28.26 -3.97 -9.31
CA ALA A 209 -28.90 -5.29 -9.34
C ALA A 209 -27.97 -6.46 -8.96
N LYS A 210 -26.64 -6.27 -9.05
CA LYS A 210 -25.63 -7.28 -8.69
C LYS A 210 -25.03 -7.07 -7.30
N HIS A 211 -25.46 -6.04 -6.57
CA HIS A 211 -24.93 -5.80 -5.22
C HIS A 211 -25.32 -6.92 -4.25
N GLU A 212 -26.58 -7.33 -4.27
CA GLU A 212 -27.08 -8.41 -3.41
C GLU A 212 -26.40 -9.74 -3.74
N GLU A 213 -26.23 -10.04 -5.04
CA GLU A 213 -25.47 -11.22 -5.50
C GLU A 213 -24.03 -11.17 -4.99
N ALA A 214 -23.35 -10.02 -5.13
CA ALA A 214 -21.98 -9.86 -4.65
C ALA A 214 -21.86 -10.04 -3.14
N GLN A 215 -22.77 -9.46 -2.35
CA GLN A 215 -22.80 -9.61 -0.90
C GLN A 215 -23.01 -11.06 -0.47
N ASN A 216 -23.94 -11.77 -1.10
CA ASN A 216 -24.19 -13.18 -0.81
C ASN A 216 -22.96 -14.05 -1.10
N ILE A 217 -22.21 -13.75 -2.17
CA ILE A 217 -20.98 -14.47 -2.50
C ILE A 217 -19.83 -14.08 -1.58
N HIS A 218 -19.69 -12.80 -1.20
CA HIS A 218 -18.69 -12.35 -0.24
C HIS A 218 -18.86 -13.03 1.12
N ALA A 219 -20.10 -13.19 1.58
CA ALA A 219 -20.44 -13.89 2.81
C ALA A 219 -20.01 -15.38 2.83
N LEU A 220 -19.79 -16.01 1.67
CA LEU A 220 -19.26 -17.38 1.59
C LEU A 220 -17.79 -17.47 2.00
N PHE A 221 -17.04 -16.36 1.90
CA PHE A 221 -15.63 -16.30 2.28
C PHE A 221 -15.44 -15.79 3.70
N GLU A 222 -16.42 -15.06 4.24
CA GLU A 222 -16.42 -14.55 5.59
C GLU A 222 -16.42 -15.70 6.60
N VAL A 223 -15.62 -15.53 7.66
CA VAL A 223 -15.47 -16.53 8.72
C VAL A 223 -15.54 -15.83 10.07
N GLU A 224 -15.97 -16.54 11.11
CA GLU A 224 -16.21 -15.98 12.44
C GLU A 224 -14.91 -15.51 13.12
N GLU A 225 -13.78 -16.12 12.74
CA GLU A 225 -12.46 -15.82 13.29
C GLU A 225 -11.89 -14.48 12.82
N GLY A 226 -12.53 -13.85 11.84
CA GLY A 226 -12.30 -12.45 11.50
C GLY A 226 -11.60 -12.19 10.15
N PRO A 227 -11.30 -10.91 9.87
CA PRO A 227 -10.96 -10.44 8.53
C PRO A 227 -9.66 -11.03 7.97
N TYR A 228 -8.66 -11.30 8.81
CA TYR A 228 -7.41 -11.90 8.37
C TYR A 228 -7.57 -13.34 7.90
N ILE A 229 -8.43 -14.12 8.59
CA ILE A 229 -8.71 -15.51 8.18
C ILE A 229 -9.61 -15.50 6.93
N THR A 230 -10.53 -14.54 6.79
CA THR A 230 -11.25 -14.32 5.52
C THR A 230 -10.31 -14.06 4.36
N LEU A 231 -9.26 -13.25 4.53
CA LEU A 231 -8.23 -13.03 3.51
C LEU A 231 -7.47 -14.30 3.15
N LEU A 232 -7.13 -15.12 4.14
CA LEU A 232 -6.51 -16.41 3.91
C LEU A 232 -7.41 -17.30 3.07
N ASN A 233 -8.70 -17.40 3.43
CA ASN A 233 -9.69 -18.20 2.73
C ASN A 233 -9.83 -17.76 1.26
N ILE A 234 -9.88 -16.45 1.00
CA ILE A 234 -9.89 -15.89 -0.36
C ILE A 234 -8.61 -16.29 -1.12
N TYR A 235 -7.43 -16.14 -0.50
CA TYR A 235 -6.16 -16.46 -1.14
C TYR A 235 -6.02 -17.96 -1.46
N GLU A 236 -6.34 -18.84 -0.52
CA GLU A 236 -6.28 -20.29 -0.72
C GLU A 236 -7.29 -20.75 -1.77
N SER A 237 -8.54 -20.26 -1.64
CA SER A 237 -9.58 -20.47 -2.64
C SER A 237 -9.16 -20.00 -4.02
N SER A 238 -8.35 -18.94 -4.13
CA SER A 238 -7.82 -18.43 -5.40
C SER A 238 -6.65 -19.26 -5.97
N CYS A 239 -5.95 -20.02 -5.13
CA CYS A 239 -4.81 -20.85 -5.51
C CYS A 239 -5.20 -22.27 -5.93
N THR A 240 -6.41 -22.74 -5.61
CA THR A 240 -6.91 -24.04 -6.09
C THR A 240 -6.94 -24.10 -7.63
N PRO A 241 -6.53 -25.21 -8.27
CA PRO A 241 -6.52 -25.29 -9.73
C PRO A 241 -7.96 -25.25 -10.28
N LYS A 242 -8.24 -24.29 -11.17
CA LYS A 242 -9.54 -24.15 -11.86
C LYS A 242 -9.39 -24.33 -13.37
N LEU A 243 -10.42 -24.89 -14.00
CA LEU A 243 -10.53 -24.99 -15.46
C LEU A 243 -10.58 -23.61 -16.15
N LYS A 244 -11.22 -22.62 -15.53
CA LYS A 244 -11.38 -21.25 -16.07
C LYS A 244 -11.19 -20.20 -14.97
N PRO A 245 -9.93 -19.82 -14.63
CA PRO A 245 -9.64 -18.92 -13.51
C PRO A 245 -10.30 -17.55 -13.68
N THR A 246 -10.22 -16.94 -14.87
CA THR A 246 -10.82 -15.62 -15.14
C THR A 246 -12.33 -15.58 -14.88
N ARG A 247 -13.02 -16.68 -15.20
CA ARG A 247 -14.46 -16.81 -14.96
C ARG A 247 -14.76 -16.92 -13.48
N TRP A 248 -13.97 -17.71 -12.74
CA TRP A 248 -14.11 -17.86 -11.29
C TRP A 248 -13.98 -16.53 -10.56
N PHE A 249 -12.94 -15.73 -10.86
CA PHE A 249 -12.77 -14.41 -10.24
C PHE A 249 -13.95 -13.46 -10.52
N ALA A 250 -14.52 -13.51 -11.73
CA ALA A 250 -15.66 -12.68 -12.10
C ALA A 250 -16.97 -13.12 -11.42
N GLU A 251 -17.19 -14.44 -11.30
CA GLU A 251 -18.37 -15.00 -10.61
C GLU A 251 -18.30 -14.80 -9.10
N HIS A 252 -17.09 -14.75 -8.53
CA HIS A 252 -16.88 -14.59 -7.09
C HIS A 252 -16.68 -13.14 -6.64
N PHE A 253 -16.75 -12.19 -7.58
CA PHE A 253 -16.54 -10.77 -7.30
C PHE A 253 -15.19 -10.47 -6.61
N ILE A 254 -14.14 -11.20 -7.00
CA ILE A 254 -12.78 -11.07 -6.46
C ILE A 254 -11.88 -10.34 -7.46
N ASN A 255 -11.07 -9.42 -6.96
CA ASN A 255 -10.10 -8.66 -7.75
C ASN A 255 -8.88 -9.51 -8.10
N TYR A 256 -8.87 -10.07 -9.32
CA TYR A 256 -7.75 -10.88 -9.81
C TYR A 256 -6.40 -10.14 -9.77
N GLN A 257 -6.36 -8.85 -10.09
CA GLN A 257 -5.11 -8.10 -10.11
C GLN A 257 -4.51 -7.95 -8.71
N MET A 258 -5.36 -7.71 -7.71
CA MET A 258 -4.95 -7.65 -6.31
C MET A 258 -4.37 -9.00 -5.87
N VAL A 259 -5.09 -10.10 -6.10
CA VAL A 259 -4.63 -11.46 -5.74
C VAL A 259 -3.33 -11.84 -6.46
N SER A 260 -3.20 -11.49 -7.74
CA SER A 260 -1.96 -11.70 -8.49
C SER A 260 -0.80 -10.89 -7.92
N THR A 261 -1.05 -9.67 -7.44
CA THR A 261 -0.05 -8.84 -6.75
C THR A 261 0.35 -9.49 -5.43
N ALA A 262 -0.62 -9.95 -4.64
CA ALA A 262 -0.37 -10.68 -3.40
C ALA A 262 0.48 -11.95 -3.65
N HIS A 263 0.22 -12.70 -4.73
CA HIS A 263 1.03 -13.86 -5.07
C HIS A 263 2.51 -13.51 -5.35
N ASN A 264 2.76 -12.39 -6.04
CA ASN A 264 4.11 -11.90 -6.27
C ASN A 264 4.78 -11.46 -4.96
N ILE A 265 4.08 -10.69 -4.12
CA ILE A 265 4.58 -10.25 -2.81
C ILE A 265 4.93 -11.47 -1.96
N ARG A 266 4.02 -12.46 -1.84
CA ARG A 266 4.26 -13.70 -1.08
C ARG A 266 5.51 -14.43 -1.57
N ARG A 267 5.71 -14.53 -2.89
CA ARG A 267 6.89 -15.16 -3.48
C ARG A 267 8.17 -14.42 -3.09
N GLU A 268 8.16 -13.09 -3.14
CA GLU A 268 9.32 -12.30 -2.76
C GLU A 268 9.60 -12.38 -1.26
N LEU A 269 8.57 -12.29 -0.40
CA LEU A 269 8.69 -12.50 1.04
C LEU A 269 9.31 -13.86 1.34
N SER A 270 8.78 -14.93 0.72
CA SER A 270 9.30 -16.30 0.84
C SER A 270 10.76 -16.41 0.38
N SER A 271 11.13 -15.73 -0.72
CA SER A 271 12.51 -15.71 -1.21
C SER A 271 13.47 -15.04 -0.22
N VAL A 272 13.06 -13.95 0.43
CA VAL A 272 13.92 -13.21 1.35
C VAL A 272 14.12 -13.95 2.67
N ILE A 273 13.09 -14.63 3.16
CA ILE A 273 13.14 -15.39 4.42
C ILE A 273 13.79 -16.78 4.28
N GLY A 274 14.19 -17.18 3.07
CA GLY A 274 14.83 -18.47 2.81
C GLY A 274 13.86 -19.64 2.68
N GLY A 275 12.61 -19.38 2.26
CA GLY A 275 11.57 -20.37 2.03
C GLY A 275 10.65 -20.63 3.24
N ILE A 276 9.58 -21.38 3.00
CA ILE A 276 8.64 -21.81 4.03
C ILE A 276 9.15 -23.14 4.59
N ARG A 277 9.36 -23.21 5.91
CA ARG A 277 9.71 -24.48 6.56
C ARG A 277 8.46 -25.32 6.65
N THR A 278 8.45 -26.48 6.01
CA THR A 278 7.32 -27.41 6.08
C THR A 278 7.34 -28.13 7.42
N THR A 279 6.27 -27.98 8.20
CA THR A 279 6.00 -28.80 9.39
C THR A 279 4.99 -29.90 9.02
N ASN A 280 5.00 -31.02 9.74
CA ASN A 280 4.03 -32.12 9.54
C ASN A 280 2.71 -31.87 10.29
N ALA A 281 2.32 -30.61 10.48
CA ALA A 281 1.16 -30.23 11.29
C ALA A 281 -0.14 -30.35 10.49
N ASP A 282 -1.21 -30.74 11.15
CA ASP A 282 -2.55 -30.83 10.57
C ASP A 282 -3.14 -29.43 10.32
N ASN A 283 -4.16 -29.34 9.45
CA ASN A 283 -4.76 -28.05 9.06
C ASN A 283 -5.32 -27.26 10.25
N SER A 284 -5.83 -27.93 11.29
CA SER A 284 -6.31 -27.28 12.52
C SER A 284 -5.17 -26.65 13.32
N GLU A 285 -4.06 -27.37 13.48
CA GLU A 285 -2.88 -26.88 14.21
C GLU A 285 -2.23 -25.68 13.50
N GLN A 286 -2.24 -25.68 12.16
CA GLN A 286 -1.78 -24.55 11.36
C GLN A 286 -2.66 -23.31 11.56
N LEU A 287 -3.98 -23.49 11.63
CA LEU A 287 -4.93 -22.41 11.84
C LEU A 287 -4.82 -21.82 13.25
N ASP A 288 -4.75 -22.67 14.28
CA ASP A 288 -4.60 -22.24 15.68
C ASP A 288 -3.30 -21.45 15.88
N SER A 289 -2.19 -21.97 15.35
CA SER A 289 -0.89 -21.30 15.35
C SER A 289 -0.93 -19.94 14.64
N CYS A 290 -1.60 -19.87 13.48
CA CYS A 290 -1.79 -18.63 12.74
C CYS A 290 -2.57 -17.59 13.55
N GLN A 291 -3.68 -17.99 14.17
CA GLN A 291 -4.52 -17.10 14.97
C GLN A 291 -3.79 -16.56 16.19
N GLU A 292 -3.01 -17.40 16.88
CA GLU A 292 -2.22 -16.96 18.04
C GLU A 292 -1.20 -15.89 17.64
N ILE A 293 -0.52 -16.07 16.51
CA ILE A 293 0.46 -15.10 15.98
C ILE A 293 -0.23 -13.79 15.57
N LEU A 294 -1.36 -13.85 14.85
CA LEU A 294 -2.09 -12.66 14.43
C LEU A 294 -2.58 -11.85 15.61
N LYS A 295 -3.21 -12.51 16.59
CA LYS A 295 -3.70 -11.86 17.80
C LYS A 295 -2.59 -11.13 18.54
N ARG A 296 -1.43 -11.77 18.68
CA ARG A 296 -0.31 -11.25 19.47
C ARG A 296 0.50 -10.15 18.79
N TYR A 297 0.62 -10.19 17.46
CA TYR A 297 1.56 -9.32 16.75
C TYR A 297 0.91 -8.38 15.73
N VAL A 298 -0.36 -8.57 15.41
CA VAL A 298 -1.07 -7.79 14.37
C VAL A 298 -2.27 -7.03 14.91
N GLU A 299 -3.02 -7.59 15.85
CA GLU A 299 -4.26 -7.01 16.39
C GLU A 299 -4.07 -6.14 17.65
N GLU A 300 -2.96 -6.33 18.38
CA GLU A 300 -2.57 -5.56 19.59
C GLU A 300 -1.58 -4.42 19.29
#